data_AF-A0A925IFZ2-F1
#
_entry.id   AF-A0A925IFZ2-F1
#
_cell.length_a   1.000
_cell.length_b   1.000
_cell.length_c   1.000
_cell.angle_alpha   90.00
_cell.angle_beta   90.00
_cell.angle_gamma   90.00
#
_symmetry.space_group_name_H-M   'P 1'
#
loop_
_entity.id
_entity.type
_entity.pdbx_description
1 polymer ?
#
loop_
_entity_poly.entity_id
_entity_poly.type
_entity_poly.pdbx_seq_one_letter_code
_entity_poly.pdbx_strand_id
1 'polypeptide(L)'
;AYRPNRHPRNEIVNLYGVPFEVGFLHYASDTPFGRGHNLGTSNLSYAGVDPTYATAVAILRRIFQLETERLRQKSKDMVVNETPT
;
A
#
# COMPACT_ATOMS: atom_id res chain seq x y z
N ALA A 1 -5.19 20.96 11.99
CA ALA A 1 -5.64 19.56 11.93
C ALA A 1 -6.22 19.31 10.55
N TYR A 2 -5.54 18.56 9.68
CA TYR A 2 -6.04 18.29 8.33
C TYR A 2 -6.84 16.98 8.36
N ARG A 3 -8.12 17.07 8.75
CA ARG A 3 -9.04 15.94 8.73
C ARG A 3 -10.17 16.27 7.76
N PRO A 4 -10.10 15.82 6.51
CA PRO A 4 -11.22 15.95 5.58
C PRO A 4 -12.44 15.18 6.12
N ASN A 5 -13.63 15.57 5.69
CA ASN A 5 -14.84 14.80 5.95
C ASN A 5 -14.69 13.37 5.42
N ARG A 6 -15.47 12.42 5.96
CA ARG A 6 -15.42 11.00 5.56
C ARG A 6 -15.57 10.82 4.03
N HIS A 7 -16.35 11.68 3.39
CA HIS A 7 -16.59 11.69 1.94
C HIS A 7 -16.52 13.13 1.42
N PRO A 8 -15.31 13.68 1.23
CA PRO A 8 -15.16 15.04 0.74
C PRO A 8 -15.70 15.11 -0.70
N ARG A 9 -16.47 16.16 -1.02
CA ARG A 9 -17.03 16.36 -2.36
C ARG A 9 -16.55 17.69 -2.90
N ASN A 10 -15.87 17.67 -4.05
CA ASN A 10 -15.34 18.86 -4.70
C ASN A 10 -14.40 19.69 -3.78
N GLU A 11 -13.64 19.01 -2.91
CA GLU A 11 -12.67 19.61 -1.98
C GLU A 11 -11.27 19.10 -2.31
N ILE A 12 -10.27 19.96 -2.19
CA ILE A 12 -8.85 19.55 -2.23
C ILE A 12 -8.54 18.86 -0.91
N VAL A 13 -7.99 17.64 -0.97
CA VAL A 13 -7.53 16.87 0.19
C VAL A 13 -6.01 16.85 0.22
N ASN A 14 -5.43 17.42 1.26
CA ASN A 14 -4.01 17.38 1.58
C ASN A 14 -3.66 16.08 2.31
N LEU A 15 -2.75 15.31 1.70
CA LEU A 15 -2.15 14.12 2.28
C LEU A 15 -0.71 14.37 2.76
N TYR A 16 -0.27 15.62 2.82
CA TYR A 16 1.05 15.99 3.32
C TYR A 16 1.14 15.87 4.85
N GLY A 17 2.20 15.23 5.35
CA GLY A 17 2.46 15.10 6.79
C GLY A 17 1.53 14.13 7.53
N VAL A 18 0.83 13.24 6.82
CA VAL A 18 0.03 12.18 7.45
C VAL A 18 0.95 11.19 8.18
N PRO A 19 0.54 10.62 9.33
CA PRO A 19 1.37 9.72 10.14
C PRO A 19 1.39 8.27 9.59
N PHE A 20 1.10 8.09 8.31
CA PHE A 20 1.03 6.80 7.63
C PHE A 20 1.53 6.94 6.20
N GLU A 21 1.88 5.83 5.57
CA GLU A 21 2.38 5.84 4.21
C GLU A 21 1.25 5.88 3.19
N VAL A 22 1.46 6.64 2.12
CA VAL A 22 0.51 6.80 1.01
C VAL A 22 1.13 6.23 -0.25
N GLY A 23 0.38 5.38 -0.94
CA GLY A 23 0.77 4.77 -2.22
C GLY A 23 -0.34 4.89 -3.25
N PHE A 24 0.02 4.73 -4.52
CA PHE A 24 -0.93 4.74 -5.64
C PHE A 24 -1.09 3.34 -6.20
N LEU A 25 -2.33 2.99 -6.54
CA LEU A 25 -2.67 1.80 -7.28
C LEU A 25 -3.39 2.18 -8.57
N HIS A 26 -2.86 1.75 -9.70
CA HIS A 26 -3.57 1.83 -10.96
C HIS A 26 -4.55 0.66 -11.06
N TYR A 27 -5.81 0.87 -10.66
CA TYR A 27 -6.86 -0.14 -10.80
C TYR A 27 -7.65 0.05 -12.09
N ALA A 28 -7.58 -0.91 -13.00
CA ALA A 28 -8.48 -0.99 -14.15
C ALA A 28 -9.69 -1.87 -13.80
N SER A 29 -10.87 -1.24 -13.62
CA SER A 29 -12.13 -1.98 -13.50
C SER A 29 -12.66 -2.25 -14.89
N ASP A 30 -12.91 -3.51 -15.22
CA ASP A 30 -13.48 -3.91 -16.50
C ASP A 30 -14.83 -3.21 -16.70
N THR A 31 -14.86 -2.17 -17.52
CA THR A 31 -16.11 -1.60 -18.01
C THR A 31 -16.36 -2.29 -19.34
N PRO A 32 -17.31 -3.23 -19.44
CA PRO A 32 -17.44 -4.01 -20.66
C PRO A 32 -17.87 -3.07 -21.79
N PHE A 33 -16.95 -2.81 -22.72
CA PHE A 33 -17.16 -1.92 -23.88
C PHE A 33 -18.02 -2.58 -24.98
N GLY A 34 -18.50 -3.81 -24.78
CA GLY A 34 -19.40 -4.51 -25.69
C GLY A 34 -19.30 -6.03 -25.57
N ARG A 35 -20.10 -6.77 -26.36
CA ARG A 35 -20.06 -8.24 -26.42
C ARG A 35 -18.69 -8.70 -26.95
N GLY A 36 -17.89 -9.35 -26.10
CA GLY A 36 -16.62 -9.98 -26.46
C GLY A 36 -15.35 -9.15 -26.20
N HIS A 37 -15.44 -7.99 -25.55
CA HIS A 37 -14.31 -7.23 -25.02
C HIS A 37 -14.50 -7.04 -23.52
N ASN A 38 -14.21 -8.09 -22.76
CA ASN A 38 -14.03 -8.02 -21.31
C ASN A 38 -12.67 -8.64 -20.98
N LEU A 39 -12.05 -8.21 -19.88
CA LEU A 39 -10.81 -8.74 -19.31
C LEU A 39 -10.85 -10.27 -19.11
N GLY A 40 -12.04 -10.87 -19.09
CA GLY A 40 -12.24 -12.33 -19.03
C GLY A 40 -12.12 -13.06 -20.37
N THR A 41 -12.12 -12.37 -21.52
CA THR A 41 -12.03 -13.00 -22.86
C THR A 41 -10.58 -13.27 -23.27
N SER A 42 -9.62 -12.61 -22.63
CA SER A 42 -8.18 -12.88 -22.73
C SER A 42 -7.74 -13.77 -21.57
N ASN A 43 -7.34 -15.02 -21.86
CA ASN A 43 -6.69 -15.99 -20.96
C ASN A 43 -6.25 -15.38 -19.63
N LEU A 44 -6.96 -15.69 -18.53
CA LEU A 44 -6.69 -15.32 -17.13
C LEU A 44 -5.35 -14.57 -16.96
N SER A 45 -5.34 -13.33 -17.40
CA SER A 45 -4.06 -12.68 -17.67
C SER A 45 -3.51 -12.22 -16.34
N TYR A 46 -2.20 -12.05 -16.24
CA TYR A 46 -1.60 -11.35 -15.11
C TYR A 46 -2.23 -9.95 -14.94
N ALA A 47 -2.79 -9.38 -16.03
CA ALA A 47 -3.61 -8.17 -16.08
C ALA A 47 -5.12 -8.38 -15.75
N GLY A 48 -5.55 -9.56 -15.33
CA GLY A 48 -6.88 -9.81 -14.73
C GLY A 48 -6.86 -10.13 -13.22
N VAL A 49 -5.71 -10.54 -12.66
CA VAL A 49 -5.48 -10.82 -11.22
C VAL A 49 -4.98 -9.56 -10.47
N ASP A 50 -5.27 -8.40 -11.04
CA ASP A 50 -4.27 -7.46 -11.55
C ASP A 50 -3.75 -6.46 -10.49
N PRO A 51 -4.47 -5.43 -10.05
CA PRO A 51 -3.82 -4.39 -9.25
C PRO A 51 -3.95 -4.67 -7.73
N THR A 52 -5.05 -5.28 -7.32
CA THR A 52 -5.38 -5.52 -5.91
C THR A 52 -4.40 -6.49 -5.25
N TYR A 53 -4.04 -7.58 -5.92
CA TYR A 53 -3.10 -8.56 -5.39
C TYR A 53 -1.69 -7.97 -5.28
N ALA A 54 -1.22 -7.28 -6.32
CA ALA A 54 0.06 -6.57 -6.31
C ALA A 54 0.14 -5.54 -5.17
N THR A 55 -0.96 -4.82 -4.92
CA THR A 55 -1.07 -3.86 -3.81
C THR A 55 -0.96 -4.54 -2.45
N ALA A 56 -1.67 -5.65 -2.25
CA ALA A 56 -1.58 -6.40 -1.00
C ALA A 56 -0.15 -6.88 -0.73
N VAL A 57 0.54 -7.40 -1.76
CA VAL A 57 1.95 -7.80 -1.65
C VAL A 57 2.86 -6.62 -1.33
N ALA A 58 2.68 -5.46 -1.97
CA ALA A 58 3.46 -4.26 -1.70
C ALA A 58 3.31 -3.77 -0.24
N ILE A 59 2.07 -3.73 0.25
CA ILE A 59 1.76 -3.36 1.65
C ILE A 59 2.43 -4.33 2.63
N LEU A 60 2.29 -5.65 2.40
CA LEU A 60 2.88 -6.67 3.27
C LEU A 60 4.41 -6.58 3.32
N ARG A 61 5.07 -6.40 2.17
CA ARG A 61 6.52 -6.22 2.10
C ARG A 61 6.98 -5.02 2.92
N ARG A 62 6.23 -3.91 2.86
CA ARG A 62 6.57 -2.70 3.60
C ARG A 62 6.41 -2.88 5.11
N ILE A 63 5.32 -3.52 5.54
CA ILE A 63 5.10 -3.87 6.96
C ILE A 63 6.26 -4.72 7.50
N PHE A 64 6.64 -5.78 6.78
CA PHE A 64 7.72 -6.66 7.22
C PHE A 64 9.08 -5.98 7.24
N GLN A 65 9.35 -5.07 6.30
CA GLN A 65 10.57 -4.26 6.33
C GLN A 65 10.64 -3.41 7.60
N LEU A 66 9.58 -2.64 7.90
CA LEU A 66 9.51 -1.79 9.09
C LEU A 66 9.65 -2.60 10.38
N GLU A 67 8.98 -3.75 10.45
CA GLU A 67 9.04 -4.61 11.62
C GLU A 67 10.44 -5.23 11.80
N THR A 68 11.10 -5.62 10.71
CA THR A 68 12.48 -6.13 10.75
C THR A 68 13.46 -5.05 11.21
N GLU A 69 13.31 -3.82 10.73
CA GLU A 69 14.13 -2.66 11.15
C GLU A 69 13.92 -2.35 12.64
N ARG A 70 12.67 -2.34 13.10
CA ARG A 70 12.32 -2.14 14.51
C ARG A 70 12.96 -3.19 15.42
N LEU A 71 12.88 -4.46 15.04
CA LEU A 71 13.49 -5.56 15.79
C LEU A 71 15.02 -5.46 15.82
N ARG A 72 15.65 -5.13 14.69
CA ARG A 72 17.11 -4.91 14.62
C ARG A 72 17.56 -3.75 15.51
N GLN A 73 16.83 -2.65 15.53
CA GLN A 73 17.16 -1.51 16.38
C GLN A 73 17.03 -1.89 17.86
N LYS A 74 15.94 -2.56 18.24
CA LYS A 74 15.75 -3.08 19.60
C LYS A 74 16.91 -3.97 20.06
N SER A 75 17.39 -4.86 19.18
CA SER A 75 18.56 -5.70 19.50
C SER A 75 19.83 -4.89 19.68
N LYS A 76 20.07 -3.86 18.86
CA LYS A 76 21.24 -2.97 19.02
C LYS A 76 21.18 -2.20 20.33
N ASP A 77 20.03 -1.64 20.67
CA ASP A 77 19.84 -0.85 21.89
C ASP A 77 20.08 -1.73 23.13
N MET A 78 19.65 -3.00 23.09
CA MET A 78 19.91 -3.96 24.16
C MET A 78 21.42 -4.25 24.31
N VAL A 79 22.15 -4.45 23.21
CA VAL A 79 23.61 -4.68 23.25
C VAL A 79 24.37 -3.46 23.77
N VAL A 80 24.00 -2.25 23.33
CA VAL A 80 24.65 -1.00 23.80
C VAL A 80 24.44 -0.79 25.30
N ASN A 81 23.23 -1.06 25.80
CA ASN A 81 22.94 -0.90 27.23
C ASN A 81 23.60 -1.97 28.12
N GLU A 82 24.02 -3.11 27.55
CA GLU A 82 24.74 -4.17 28.27
C GLU A 82 26.27 -4.04 28.23
N THR A 83 26.82 -3.06 27.49
CA THR A 83 28.26 -2.77 27.52
C THR A 83 28.52 -1.66 28.54
N PRO A 84 29.03 -1.94 29.74
CA PRO A 84 29.42 -0.89 30.67
C PRO A 84 30.70 -0.24 30.12
N THR A 85 30.70 1.09 29.98
CA THR A 85 31.93 1.89 29.87
C THR A 85 32.90 1.59 30.99
#